data_AF-A0A3D6C7T0-F1
#
_entry.id   AF-A0A3D6C7T0-F1
#
_cell.length_a   1.000
_cell.length_b   1.000
_cell.length_c   1.000
_cell.angle_alpha   90.00
_cell.angle_beta   90.00
_cell.angle_gamma   90.00
#
_symmetry.space_group_name_H-M   'P 1'
#
loop_
_entity.id
_entity.type
_entity.pdbx_description
1 polymer ?
#
loop_
_entity_poly.entity_id
_entity_poly.type
_entity_poly.pdbx_seq_one_letter_code
_entity_poly.pdbx_strand_id
1 'polypeptide(L)'
;MKTGLSEQIGPAGKGHRRTTLSRRDFLRLSAFAALPVAGLSVFSGCAVDPVTGQKQLMLMSREQEVAIDRQQSPFQFSSDYGVTQDRALNDYVAGVGKGMQSVVHRRDMPYNFQCVNAT
;
A
#
# COMPACT_ATOMS: atom_id res chain seq x y z
N MET A 1 50.00 74.14 7.39
CA MET A 1 51.20 73.55 8.03
C MET A 1 50.77 72.34 8.84
N LYS A 2 51.23 71.13 8.45
CA LYS A 2 51.42 69.91 9.28
C LYS A 2 50.14 69.21 9.82
N THR A 3 49.97 67.88 9.95
CA THR A 3 50.48 66.60 9.39
C THR A 3 49.78 65.46 10.18
N GLY A 4 49.56 64.28 9.58
CA GLY A 4 49.32 62.97 10.26
C GLY A 4 47.85 62.63 10.55
N LEU A 5 47.19 61.65 9.93
CA LEU A 5 47.36 60.18 9.83
C LEU A 5 47.06 59.41 11.14
N SER A 6 46.20 58.38 11.00
CA SER A 6 45.83 57.29 11.94
C SER A 6 45.12 57.71 13.25
N GLU A 7 43.91 57.27 13.58
CA GLU A 7 43.46 55.89 13.79
C GLU A 7 41.94 55.77 13.59
N GLN A 8 41.50 54.76 12.84
CA GLN A 8 40.13 54.24 12.84
C GLN A 8 40.17 52.91 13.60
N ILE A 9 39.64 52.83 14.81
CA ILE A 9 39.49 51.57 15.57
C ILE A 9 38.13 51.53 16.26
N GLY A 10 37.28 50.58 15.85
CA GLY A 10 36.03 50.21 16.52
C GLY A 10 35.23 49.19 15.71
N PRO A 11 35.15 47.91 16.11
CA PRO A 11 34.78 46.80 15.23
C PRO A 11 33.29 46.43 15.30
N ALA A 12 32.71 46.00 14.18
CA ALA A 12 31.51 45.16 14.19
C ALA A 12 31.50 44.27 12.95
N GLY A 13 32.41 43.30 12.91
CA GLY A 13 32.32 42.20 11.96
C GLY A 13 31.04 41.41 12.23
N LYS A 14 30.01 41.61 11.41
CA LYS A 14 28.83 40.74 11.35
C LYS A 14 29.28 39.38 10.80
N GLY A 15 29.73 38.50 11.69
CA GLY A 15 29.98 37.11 11.38
C GLY A 15 28.68 36.43 10.96
N HIS A 16 28.49 36.27 9.65
CA HIS A 16 27.45 35.43 9.10
C HIS A 16 27.75 33.99 9.54
N ARG A 17 27.09 33.50 10.61
CA ARG A 17 27.19 32.10 11.01
C ARG A 17 26.65 31.26 9.87
N ARG A 18 27.54 30.71 9.04
CA ARG A 18 27.22 29.57 8.19
C ARG A 18 26.84 28.44 9.13
N THR A 19 25.55 28.23 9.33
CA THR A 19 25.05 27.03 10.01
C THR A 19 25.32 25.86 9.07
N THR A 20 26.52 25.28 9.17
CA THR A 20 26.81 24.02 8.51
C THR A 20 25.95 22.98 9.19
N LEU A 21 24.89 22.54 8.52
CA LEU A 21 24.05 21.44 8.99
C LEU A 21 24.97 20.24 9.24
N SER A 22 25.03 19.78 10.48
CA SER A 22 25.76 18.56 10.80
C SER A 22 25.10 17.39 10.08
N ARG A 23 25.88 16.36 9.72
CA ARG A 23 25.33 15.10 9.17
C ARG A 23 24.19 14.56 10.06
N ARG A 24 24.31 14.73 11.37
CA ARG A 24 23.30 14.33 12.36
C ARG A 24 22.02 15.17 12.28
N ASP A 25 22.15 16.46 12.03
CA ASP A 25 21.00 17.36 11.90
C ASP A 25 20.28 17.10 10.58
N PHE A 26 21.03 16.87 9.50
CA PHE A 26 20.49 16.45 8.21
C PHE A 26 19.71 15.13 8.32
N LEU A 27 20.28 14.11 8.99
CA LEU A 27 19.60 12.82 9.21
C LEU A 27 18.35 12.96 10.09
N ARG A 28 18.36 13.84 11.09
CA ARG A 28 17.18 14.12 11.92
C ARG A 28 16.09 14.82 11.12
N LEU A 29 16.46 15.87 10.37
CA LEU A 29 15.54 16.63 9.53
C LEU A 29 14.91 15.76 8.44
N SER A 30 15.70 14.87 7.80
CA SER A 30 15.18 13.94 6.79
C SER A 30 14.25 12.87 7.39
N ALA A 31 14.57 12.34 8.58
CA ALA A 31 13.71 11.39 9.27
C ALA A 31 12.34 12.00 9.65
N PHE A 32 12.33 13.23 10.19
CA PHE A 32 11.08 13.92 10.53
C PHE A 32 10.24 14.30 9.29
N ALA A 33 10.88 14.60 8.17
CA ALA A 33 10.19 14.89 6.91
C ALA A 33 9.54 13.65 6.26
N ALA A 34 10.07 12.45 6.50
CA ALA A 34 9.57 11.20 5.90
C ALA A 34 8.35 10.60 6.63
N LEU A 35 8.18 10.89 7.93
CA LEU A 35 7.09 10.37 8.77
C LEU A 35 5.67 10.66 8.25
N PRO A 36 5.30 11.88 7.83
CA PRO A 36 3.93 12.16 7.39
C PRO A 36 3.54 11.46 6.09
N VAL A 37 4.50 11.18 5.20
CA VAL A 37 4.24 10.51 3.91
C VAL A 37 4.01 9.01 4.09
N ALA A 38 4.72 8.36 5.02
CA ALA A 38 4.56 6.93 5.30
C ALA A 38 3.44 6.63 6.30
N GLY A 39 3.18 7.52 7.27
CA GLY A 39 2.26 7.28 8.38
C GLY A 39 0.77 7.33 8.02
N LEU A 40 0.37 8.15 7.04
CA LEU A 40 -1.05 8.27 6.65
C LEU A 40 -1.60 6.96 6.04
N SER A 41 -0.76 6.19 5.35
CA SER A 41 -1.15 4.95 4.67
C SER A 41 -1.38 3.76 5.60
N VAL A 42 -0.90 3.83 6.85
CA VAL A 42 -0.96 2.70 7.80
C VAL A 42 -2.33 2.62 8.51
N PHE A 43 -3.07 3.72 8.57
CA PHE A 43 -4.36 3.75 9.26
C PHE A 43 -5.55 3.24 8.42
N SER A 44 -5.37 3.09 7.10
CA SER A 44 -6.42 2.60 6.19
C SER A 44 -6.66 1.08 6.22
N GLY A 45 -5.87 0.32 7.00
CA GLY A 45 -5.95 -1.14 7.06
C GLY A 45 -6.78 -1.73 8.20
N CYS A 46 -7.31 -0.94 9.14
CA CYS A 46 -8.07 -1.51 10.26
C CYS A 46 -9.51 -1.83 9.83
N ALA A 47 -9.82 -3.09 9.55
CA ALA A 47 -11.18 -3.55 9.29
C ALA A 47 -11.65 -4.53 10.38
N VAL A 48 -12.97 -4.67 10.52
CA VAL A 48 -13.54 -5.67 11.43
C VAL A 48 -13.44 -7.04 10.76
N ASP A 49 -12.77 -7.98 11.43
CA ASP A 49 -12.75 -9.37 11.02
C ASP A 49 -14.19 -9.92 11.09
N PRO A 50 -14.73 -10.40 9.97
CA PRO A 50 -16.10 -10.89 9.93
C PRO A 50 -16.39 -12.14 10.77
N VAL A 51 -15.35 -12.91 11.12
CA VAL A 51 -15.48 -14.16 11.89
C VAL A 51 -15.47 -13.86 13.39
N THR A 52 -14.55 -13.00 13.83
CA THR A 52 -14.33 -12.71 15.26
C THR A 52 -14.98 -11.42 15.74
N GLY A 53 -15.35 -10.52 14.83
CA GLY A 53 -15.86 -9.18 15.14
C GLY A 53 -14.79 -8.22 15.69
N GLN A 54 -13.53 -8.63 15.76
CA GLN A 54 -12.44 -7.81 16.27
C GLN A 54 -11.84 -6.94 15.17
N LYS A 55 -11.35 -5.75 15.53
CA LYS A 55 -10.59 -4.92 14.60
C LYS A 55 -9.23 -5.57 14.35
N GLN A 56 -8.95 -5.90 13.10
CA GLN A 56 -7.70 -6.48 12.67
C GLN A 56 -7.12 -5.69 11.50
N LEU A 57 -5.80 -5.78 11.34
CA LEU A 57 -5.10 -5.19 10.22
C LEU A 57 -5.38 -6.03 8.95
N MET A 58 -6.21 -5.50 8.06
CA MET A 58 -6.39 -5.95 6.69
C MET A 58 -5.41 -5.22 5.77
N LEU A 59 -4.53 -5.97 5.12
CA LEU A 59 -3.48 -5.42 4.25
C LEU A 59 -4.00 -5.02 2.85
N MET A 60 -5.22 -5.41 2.51
CA MET A 60 -5.80 -5.24 1.19
C MET A 60 -7.29 -4.91 1.31
N SER A 61 -7.76 -3.96 0.52
CA SER A 61 -9.20 -3.66 0.40
C SER A 61 -9.90 -4.71 -0.45
N ARG A 62 -11.22 -4.82 -0.29
CA ARG A 62 -12.07 -5.69 -1.13
C ARG A 62 -11.91 -5.36 -2.63
N GLU A 63 -11.92 -4.08 -2.97
CA GLU A 63 -11.86 -3.60 -4.34
C GLU A 63 -10.51 -3.94 -4.97
N GLN A 64 -9.45 -3.82 -4.17
CA GLN A 64 -8.10 -4.22 -4.56
C GLN A 64 -7.98 -5.73 -4.74
N GLU A 65 -8.59 -6.54 -3.87
CA GLU A 65 -8.67 -8.00 -4.01
C GLU A 65 -9.33 -8.38 -5.34
N VAL A 66 -10.49 -7.79 -5.66
CA VAL A 66 -11.21 -8.03 -6.92
C VAL A 66 -10.39 -7.56 -8.12
N ALA A 67 -9.71 -6.41 -8.02
CA ALA A 67 -8.88 -5.88 -9.10
C ALA A 67 -7.68 -6.79 -9.39
N ILE A 68 -7.01 -7.30 -8.35
CA ILE A 68 -5.90 -8.24 -8.49
C ILE A 68 -6.40 -9.56 -9.08
N ASP A 69 -7.50 -10.11 -8.57
CA ASP A 69 -8.07 -11.36 -9.10
C ASP A 69 -8.42 -11.26 -10.59
N ARG A 70 -9.03 -10.15 -11.03
CA ARG A 70 -9.31 -9.90 -12.45
C ARG A 70 -8.04 -9.88 -13.32
N GLN A 71 -6.93 -9.42 -12.77
CA GLN A 71 -5.65 -9.40 -13.48
C GLN A 71 -4.98 -10.78 -13.49
N GLN A 72 -5.09 -11.54 -12.40
CA GLN A 72 -4.32 -12.77 -12.20
C GLN A 72 -5.07 -14.05 -12.61
N SER A 73 -6.39 -14.13 -12.41
CA SER A 73 -7.19 -15.32 -12.70
C SER A 73 -7.07 -15.86 -14.14
N PRO A 74 -6.96 -15.03 -15.21
CA PRO A 74 -6.80 -15.58 -16.56
C PRO A 74 -5.52 -16.41 -16.72
N PHE A 75 -4.44 -16.00 -16.05
CA PHE A 75 -3.16 -16.71 -16.09
C PHE A 75 -3.24 -18.03 -15.31
N GLN A 76 -3.90 -18.03 -14.15
CA GLN A 76 -4.07 -19.22 -13.30
C GLN A 76 -4.82 -20.35 -14.04
N PHE A 77 -5.82 -20.02 -14.87
CA PHE A 77 -6.51 -21.03 -15.67
C PHE A 77 -5.62 -21.63 -16.77
N SER A 78 -4.70 -20.84 -17.33
CA SER A 78 -3.88 -21.25 -18.47
C SER A 78 -2.54 -21.88 -18.07
N SER A 79 -2.00 -21.54 -16.90
CA SER A 79 -0.64 -21.94 -16.51
C SER A 79 -0.55 -23.38 -16.04
N ASP A 80 -1.58 -23.87 -15.35
CA ASP A 80 -1.45 -25.11 -14.59
C ASP A 80 -2.27 -26.26 -15.19
N TYR A 81 -3.53 -26.02 -15.59
CA TYR A 81 -4.48 -27.12 -15.87
C TYR A 81 -5.47 -26.88 -17.02
N GLY A 82 -5.76 -25.63 -17.41
CA GLY A 82 -6.83 -25.32 -18.38
C GLY A 82 -8.22 -25.49 -17.78
N VAL A 83 -9.19 -24.67 -18.22
CA VAL A 83 -10.61 -24.92 -17.92
C VAL A 83 -11.06 -26.16 -18.67
N THR A 84 -11.79 -27.05 -17.99
CA THR A 84 -12.34 -28.25 -18.60
C THR A 84 -13.30 -27.91 -19.74
N GLN A 85 -13.26 -28.70 -20.81
CA GLN A 85 -14.18 -28.57 -21.95
C GLN A 85 -15.56 -29.19 -21.67
N ASP A 86 -15.72 -29.91 -20.55
CA ASP A 86 -17.00 -30.45 -20.14
C ASP A 86 -17.92 -29.34 -19.64
N ARG A 87 -18.87 -28.96 -20.51
CA ARG A 87 -19.87 -27.94 -20.21
C ARG A 87 -20.84 -28.37 -19.13
N ALA A 88 -21.28 -29.63 -19.13
CA ALA A 88 -22.27 -30.11 -18.17
C ALA A 88 -21.70 -30.08 -16.74
N LEU A 89 -20.42 -30.44 -16.59
CA LEU A 89 -19.71 -30.36 -15.33
C LEU A 89 -19.55 -28.90 -14.85
N ASN A 90 -19.12 -27.99 -15.73
CA ASN A 90 -19.01 -26.57 -15.38
C ASN A 90 -20.37 -25.98 -14.99
N ASP A 91 -21.43 -26.28 -15.74
CA ASP A 91 -22.79 -25.80 -15.45
C ASP A 91 -23.28 -26.31 -14.10
N TYR A 92 -23.01 -27.58 -13.77
CA TYR A 92 -23.34 -28.17 -12.48
C TYR A 92 -22.63 -27.46 -11.32
N VAL A 93 -21.31 -27.32 -11.38
CA VAL A 93 -20.52 -26.71 -10.30
C VAL A 93 -20.86 -25.22 -10.15
N ALA A 94 -21.04 -24.51 -11.25
CA ALA A 94 -21.51 -23.13 -11.22
C ALA A 94 -22.91 -22.99 -10.60
N GLY A 95 -23.81 -23.94 -10.86
CA GLY A 95 -25.13 -24.00 -10.24
C GLY A 95 -25.07 -24.17 -8.73
N VAL A 96 -24.28 -25.15 -8.26
CA VAL A 96 -24.06 -25.39 -6.82
C VAL A 96 -23.45 -24.16 -6.15
N GLY A 97 -22.39 -23.59 -6.73
CA GLY A 97 -21.70 -22.42 -6.18
C GLY A 97 -22.60 -21.18 -6.07
N LYS A 98 -23.40 -20.90 -7.11
CA LYS A 98 -24.40 -19.82 -7.08
C LYS A 98 -25.46 -20.04 -5.99
N GLY A 99 -25.91 -21.29 -5.78
CA GLY A 99 -26.83 -21.63 -4.70
C GLY A 99 -26.27 -21.30 -3.31
N MET A 100 -24.97 -21.55 -3.11
CA MET A 100 -24.27 -21.28 -1.84
C MET A 100 -24.02 -19.78 -1.59
N GLN A 101 -23.96 -18.94 -2.63
CA GLN A 101 -23.62 -17.52 -2.50
C GLN A 101 -24.53 -16.76 -1.51
N SER A 102 -25.78 -17.18 -1.35
CA SER A 102 -26.74 -16.56 -0.43
C SER A 102 -26.46 -16.83 1.05
N VAL A 103 -25.70 -17.88 1.38
CA VAL A 103 -25.47 -18.34 2.77
C VAL A 103 -24.03 -18.16 3.24
N VAL A 104 -23.11 -17.79 2.35
CA VAL A 104 -21.73 -17.46 2.72
C VAL A 104 -21.62 -16.06 3.35
N HIS A 105 -20.50 -15.81 4.03
CA HIS A 105 -20.22 -14.54 4.68
C HIS A 105 -20.06 -13.37 3.67
N ARG A 106 -19.39 -13.59 2.54
CA ARG A 106 -19.06 -12.54 1.55
C ARG A 106 -19.94 -12.61 0.30
N ARG A 107 -21.25 -12.43 0.49
CA ARG A 107 -22.28 -12.65 -0.55
C ARG A 107 -22.11 -11.78 -1.80
N ASP A 108 -21.57 -10.59 -1.62
CA ASP A 108 -21.40 -9.57 -2.64
C ASP A 108 -20.14 -9.79 -3.52
N MET A 109 -19.29 -10.79 -3.21
CA MET A 109 -18.09 -11.08 -4.00
C MET A 109 -18.45 -11.64 -5.38
N PRO A 110 -17.75 -11.24 -6.45
CA PRO A 110 -18.05 -11.68 -7.82
C PRO A 110 -17.44 -13.07 -8.09
N TYR A 111 -17.93 -14.10 -7.40
CA TYR A 111 -17.43 -15.47 -7.57
C TYR A 111 -17.63 -16.00 -8.99
N ASN A 112 -16.59 -16.65 -9.52
CA ASN A 112 -16.62 -17.37 -10.78
C ASN A 112 -16.16 -18.81 -10.55
N PHE A 113 -16.99 -19.78 -10.94
CA PHE A 113 -16.73 -21.20 -10.71
C PHE A 113 -16.34 -21.86 -12.03
N GLN A 114 -15.13 -22.42 -12.10
CA GLN A 114 -14.62 -23.12 -13.27
C GLN A 114 -13.94 -24.41 -12.82
N CYS A 115 -14.28 -25.51 -13.48
CA CYS A 115 -13.58 -26.78 -13.26
C CYS A 115 -12.29 -26.79 -14.09
N VAL A 116 -11.21 -27.29 -13.51
CA VAL A 116 -9.89 -27.42 -14.17
C VAL A 116 -9.48 -28.87 -14.27
N ASN A 117 -8.65 -29.20 -15.28
CA ASN A 117 -8.19 -30.56 -15.49
C ASN A 117 -6.85 -30.80 -14.79
N ALA A 118 -6.89 -31.12 -13.50
CA ALA A 118 -5.72 -31.51 -12.73
C ALA A 118 -5.49 -33.03 -12.83
N THR A 119 -4.44 -33.43 -13.53
CA THR A 119 -3.95 -34.82 -13.64
C THR A 119 -2.91 -35.14 -12.58
#